data_AF-A0A0L8L0V5-F1
#
_entry.id   AF-A0A0L8L0V5-F1
#
_cell.length_a   1.000
_cell.length_b   1.000
_cell.length_c   1.000
_cell.angle_alpha   90.00
_cell.angle_beta   90.00
_cell.angle_gamma   90.00
#
_symmetry.space_group_name_H-M   'P 1'
#
loop_
_entity.id
_entity.type
_entity.pdbx_description
1 polymer ?
#
loop_
_entity_poly.entity_id
_entity_poly.type
_entity_poly.pdbx_seq_one_letter_code
_entity_poly.pdbx_strand_id
1 'polypeptide(L)'
;MSVSEKRDGDECGGAAGRRQDADGGAVGAGDRGAGEGAASGHRRDEAARLPAELRALGRSLDPPSGPGSESMVERVLEQILAERVPAPVAEPPGAGERLRAARYWTRTRWRSLTAALCGLLTVLVLTPPVRAAVLDWFDFGGVEVRHDPSAAPSAGAEVPGCGRSVSLARAGREAGFEPLVPPALGVPDAVSVTDEPRGRFLVTLCWRERGHTVRLDQYPARLDIGFAKSVPEQPLWISLSDNPSDVGSTGDTALWFPRPHLLGFWLVDAGGTRYTREQRTAGPTLLWMHGAGGADVTLRLEGVASKERAVEIAKSFEGPRGQSPK
;
A
#
# COMPACT_ATOMS: atom_id res chain seq x y z
N MET A 1 50.85 36.86 -54.87
CA MET A 1 50.02 38.06 -54.66
C MET A 1 49.11 37.76 -53.48
N SER A 2 49.57 38.03 -52.25
CA SER A 2 49.36 39.25 -51.43
C SER A 2 48.10 39.08 -50.56
N VAL A 3 48.16 38.86 -49.24
CA VAL A 3 48.66 39.66 -48.09
C VAL A 3 47.68 40.74 -47.60
N SER A 4 47.45 40.71 -46.27
CA SER A 4 46.99 41.73 -45.30
C SER A 4 45.52 42.18 -45.28
N GLU A 5 44.79 42.27 -44.16
CA GLU A 5 45.00 42.71 -42.74
C GLU A 5 44.61 44.19 -42.47
N LYS A 6 43.69 44.37 -41.51
CA LYS A 6 43.52 45.46 -40.49
C LYS A 6 43.01 46.89 -40.83
N ARG A 7 41.97 47.32 -40.08
CA ARG A 7 41.91 48.43 -39.07
C ARG A 7 40.45 48.91 -38.86
N ASP A 8 39.93 48.92 -37.62
CA ASP A 8 39.85 50.03 -36.62
C ASP A 8 39.12 51.28 -37.15
N GLY A 9 38.15 51.95 -36.50
CA GLY A 9 37.57 51.93 -35.15
C GLY A 9 36.54 53.09 -35.01
N ASP A 10 36.12 53.34 -33.77
CA ASP A 10 35.47 54.52 -33.17
C ASP A 10 33.96 54.55 -32.80
N GLU A 11 33.79 54.98 -31.54
CA GLU A 11 32.64 55.12 -30.63
C GLU A 11 31.74 56.33 -30.91
N CYS A 12 30.50 56.31 -30.37
CA CYS A 12 30.00 57.32 -29.41
C CYS A 12 28.53 57.12 -28.93
N GLY A 13 28.34 57.18 -27.61
CA GLY A 13 27.16 57.70 -26.87
C GLY A 13 25.91 56.80 -26.79
N GLY A 14 25.19 56.62 -25.67
CA GLY A 14 25.13 57.27 -24.36
C GLY A 14 23.66 57.31 -23.87
N ALA A 15 23.45 57.17 -22.55
CA ALA A 15 22.24 57.50 -21.74
C ALA A 15 21.29 56.37 -21.23
N ALA A 16 21.55 55.98 -19.98
CA ALA A 16 20.69 56.10 -18.78
C ALA A 16 19.26 55.52 -18.74
N GLY A 17 19.05 54.61 -17.78
CA GLY A 17 17.76 54.30 -17.16
C GLY A 17 17.93 53.51 -15.86
N ARG A 18 17.69 54.17 -14.73
CA ARG A 18 17.82 53.67 -13.33
C ARG A 18 16.42 53.46 -12.73
N ARG A 19 16.20 52.38 -11.98
CA ARG A 19 15.23 52.17 -10.85
C ARG A 19 15.50 50.77 -10.26
N GLN A 20 16.16 50.63 -9.11
CA GLN A 20 15.67 50.71 -7.72
C GLN A 20 14.60 49.67 -7.38
N ASP A 21 14.98 48.64 -6.61
CA ASP A 21 14.13 47.89 -5.67
C ASP A 21 15.03 47.20 -4.63
N ALA A 22 14.86 47.56 -3.36
CA ALA A 22 15.04 46.71 -2.17
C ALA A 22 14.97 47.60 -0.91
N ASP A 23 13.83 47.59 -0.22
CA ASP A 23 13.79 47.90 1.20
C ASP A 23 12.76 46.98 1.89
N GLY A 24 13.21 46.27 2.92
CA GLY A 24 12.47 45.26 3.66
C GLY A 24 12.12 45.79 5.04
N GLY A 25 10.83 45.98 5.31
CA GLY A 25 10.30 46.53 6.56
C GLY A 25 9.43 45.55 7.34
N ALA A 26 9.92 45.19 8.52
CA ALA A 26 9.29 44.99 9.83
C ALA A 26 7.88 44.35 9.98
N VAL A 27 7.85 43.45 10.97
CA VAL A 27 6.76 42.64 11.51
C VAL A 27 5.78 43.49 12.34
N GLY A 28 4.48 43.42 12.01
CA GLY A 28 3.39 44.04 12.75
C GLY A 28 2.58 43.02 13.56
N ALA A 29 2.37 43.33 14.83
CA ALA A 29 1.51 42.62 15.77
C ALA A 29 0.02 42.74 15.40
N GLY A 30 -0.72 41.64 15.52
CA GLY A 30 -2.17 41.59 15.37
C GLY A 30 -2.79 40.78 16.50
N ASP A 31 -3.30 41.50 17.49
CA ASP A 31 -4.30 41.02 18.46
C ASP A 31 -5.68 40.98 17.79
N ARG A 32 -6.39 39.85 17.94
CA ARG A 32 -7.86 39.67 17.89
C ARG A 32 -8.21 38.18 17.87
N GLY A 33 -9.03 37.73 18.83
CA GLY A 33 -9.74 36.46 18.70
C GLY A 33 -10.23 35.80 19.98
N ALA A 34 -10.75 36.55 20.95
CA ALA A 34 -11.55 36.01 22.04
C ALA A 34 -12.85 35.40 21.50
N GLY A 35 -13.13 34.12 21.77
CA GLY A 35 -14.37 33.49 21.30
C GLY A 35 -14.72 32.08 21.76
N GLU A 36 -13.78 31.28 22.29
CA GLU A 36 -14.08 29.85 22.61
C GLU A 36 -13.91 29.45 24.09
N GLY A 37 -13.58 30.39 24.98
CA GLY A 37 -13.38 30.13 26.42
C GLY A 37 -14.65 30.15 27.28
N ALA A 38 -15.73 30.79 26.82
CA ALA A 38 -16.88 31.07 27.67
C ALA A 38 -17.81 29.85 27.88
N ALA A 39 -17.99 29.01 26.84
CA ALA A 39 -18.91 27.86 26.91
C ALA A 39 -18.34 26.64 27.67
N SER A 40 -17.03 26.58 27.87
CA SER A 40 -16.35 25.51 28.60
C SER A 40 -16.17 25.83 30.10
N GLY A 41 -16.05 27.11 30.46
CA GLY A 41 -16.08 27.57 31.85
C GLY A 41 -17.44 27.33 32.52
N HIS A 42 -18.53 27.65 31.82
CA HIS A 42 -19.87 27.56 32.38
C HIS A 42 -20.27 26.14 32.83
N ARG A 43 -19.90 25.11 32.06
CA ARG A 43 -20.17 23.69 32.41
C ARG A 43 -19.30 23.17 33.55
N ARG A 44 -18.09 23.69 33.75
CA ARG A 44 -17.22 23.32 34.88
C ARG A 44 -17.70 23.98 36.18
N ASP A 45 -18.16 25.22 36.10
CA ASP A 45 -18.73 25.93 37.24
C ASP A 45 -20.04 25.29 37.69
N GLU A 46 -20.89 24.83 36.76
CA GLU A 46 -22.14 24.11 37.07
C GLU A 46 -21.88 22.77 37.78
N ALA A 47 -20.87 22.00 37.33
CA ALA A 47 -20.47 20.75 37.96
C ALA A 47 -19.85 20.92 39.36
N ALA A 48 -19.20 22.07 39.62
CA ALA A 48 -18.66 22.41 40.94
C ALA A 48 -19.72 22.98 41.89
N ARG A 49 -20.80 23.57 41.34
CA ARG A 49 -21.91 24.16 42.09
C ARG A 49 -22.87 23.11 42.64
N LEU A 50 -23.12 22.03 41.89
CA LEU A 50 -24.04 20.96 42.28
C LEU A 50 -23.70 20.30 43.64
N PRO A 51 -22.44 19.97 43.98
CA PRO A 51 -22.09 19.45 45.30
C PRO A 51 -22.29 20.44 46.45
N ALA A 52 -22.20 21.74 46.18
CA ALA A 52 -22.44 22.78 47.20
C ALA A 52 -23.95 22.95 47.43
N GLU A 53 -24.76 22.90 46.36
CA GLU A 53 -26.22 22.93 46.43
C GLU A 53 -26.79 21.71 47.16
N LEU A 54 -26.26 20.51 46.91
CA LEU A 54 -26.67 19.29 47.64
C LEU A 54 -26.32 19.37 49.15
N ARG A 55 -25.18 19.98 49.50
CA ARG A 55 -24.82 20.21 50.92
C ARG A 55 -25.66 21.31 51.57
N ALA A 56 -26.12 22.29 50.80
CA ALA A 56 -27.06 23.30 51.28
C ALA A 56 -28.45 22.69 51.49
N LEU A 57 -28.91 21.83 50.56
CA LEU A 57 -30.17 21.11 50.67
C LEU A 57 -30.17 20.16 51.89
N GLY A 58 -29.07 19.42 52.12
CA GLY A 58 -28.91 18.59 53.31
C GLY A 58 -29.06 19.39 54.61
N ARG A 59 -28.52 20.61 54.66
CA ARG A 59 -28.66 21.51 55.82
C ARG A 59 -30.05 22.14 55.95
N SER A 60 -30.80 22.29 54.86
CA SER A 60 -32.19 22.77 54.91
C SER A 60 -33.21 21.69 55.31
N LEU A 61 -32.83 20.42 55.16
CA LEU A 61 -33.65 19.28 55.58
C LEU A 61 -33.47 18.97 57.07
N ASP A 62 -32.45 19.52 57.73
CA ASP A 62 -32.33 19.52 59.19
C ASP A 62 -33.29 20.57 59.79
N PRO A 63 -34.31 20.16 60.57
CA PRO A 63 -35.16 21.12 61.26
C PRO A 63 -34.38 21.84 62.38
N PRO A 64 -34.76 23.07 62.74
CA PRO A 64 -34.05 23.83 63.76
C PRO A 64 -34.05 23.06 65.09
N SER A 65 -32.86 22.75 65.59
CA SER A 65 -32.64 22.03 66.83
C SER A 65 -33.11 22.90 68.01
N GLY A 66 -34.27 22.57 68.58
CA GLY A 66 -34.70 23.07 69.87
C GLY A 66 -34.14 22.18 70.99
N PRO A 67 -33.96 22.70 72.22
CA PRO A 67 -33.54 21.86 73.33
C PRO A 67 -34.64 20.84 73.62
N GLY A 68 -34.39 19.58 73.23
CA GLY A 68 -35.32 18.45 73.41
C GLY A 68 -35.80 17.76 72.12
N SER A 69 -35.38 18.19 70.92
CA SER A 69 -35.63 17.41 69.69
C SER A 69 -34.49 16.42 69.44
N GLU A 70 -34.73 15.13 69.68
CA GLU A 70 -33.83 14.06 69.21
C GLU A 70 -33.58 14.20 67.71
N SER A 71 -32.32 14.10 67.32
CA SER A 71 -31.94 14.16 65.91
C SER A 71 -32.55 12.98 65.15
N MET A 72 -32.89 13.16 63.86
CA MET A 72 -33.33 12.05 63.00
C MET A 72 -32.32 10.88 63.01
N VAL A 73 -31.04 11.21 63.22
CA VAL A 73 -29.94 10.27 63.39
C VAL A 73 -30.08 9.44 64.67
N GLU A 74 -30.47 10.04 65.79
CA GLU A 74 -30.76 9.32 67.03
C GLU A 74 -31.96 8.40 66.91
N ARG A 75 -33.05 8.82 66.25
CA ARG A 75 -34.20 7.93 66.02
C ARG A 75 -33.86 6.75 65.12
N VAL A 76 -33.03 6.96 64.11
CA VAL A 76 -32.56 5.87 63.24
C VAL A 76 -31.62 4.93 64.01
N LEU A 77 -30.76 5.46 64.88
CA LEU A 77 -29.89 4.65 65.74
C LEU A 77 -30.69 3.86 66.78
N GLU A 78 -31.70 4.46 67.41
CA GLU A 78 -32.60 3.75 68.32
C GLU A 78 -33.42 2.68 67.60
N GLN A 79 -33.93 2.95 66.39
CA GLN A 79 -34.64 1.95 65.58
C GLN A 79 -33.73 0.76 65.23
N ILE A 80 -32.48 1.01 64.83
CA ILE A 80 -31.49 -0.03 64.50
C ILE A 80 -31.13 -0.88 65.74
N LEU A 81 -31.03 -0.25 66.91
CA LEU A 81 -30.74 -0.93 68.17
C LEU A 81 -31.96 -1.71 68.70
N ALA A 82 -33.17 -1.17 68.55
CA ALA A 82 -34.43 -1.79 68.95
C ALA A 82 -34.80 -3.00 68.08
N GLU A 83 -34.48 -2.97 66.78
CA GLU A 83 -34.80 -4.06 65.85
C GLU A 83 -33.85 -5.26 65.92
N ARG A 84 -32.76 -5.22 66.74
CA ARG A 84 -31.70 -6.26 66.77
C ARG A 84 -31.48 -6.89 65.39
N VAL A 85 -31.15 -6.05 64.41
CA VAL A 85 -30.77 -6.53 63.08
C VAL A 85 -29.57 -7.47 63.29
N PRO A 86 -29.64 -8.75 62.86
CA PRO A 86 -28.54 -9.67 63.07
C PRO A 86 -27.31 -9.07 62.41
N ALA A 87 -26.21 -8.99 63.17
CA ALA A 87 -24.92 -8.56 62.64
C ALA A 87 -24.68 -9.29 61.32
N PRO A 88 -24.33 -8.58 60.22
CA PRO A 88 -24.13 -9.24 58.94
C PRO A 88 -23.00 -10.24 59.16
N VAL A 89 -23.36 -11.52 59.16
CA VAL A 89 -22.41 -12.61 59.03
C VAL A 89 -21.62 -12.26 57.77
N ALA A 90 -20.30 -12.14 57.91
CA ALA A 90 -19.43 -11.90 56.77
C ALA A 90 -19.63 -13.06 55.77
N GLU A 91 -20.52 -12.84 54.79
CA GLU A 91 -20.70 -13.78 53.70
C GLU A 91 -19.36 -13.85 52.95
N PRO A 92 -18.85 -15.06 52.64
CA PRO A 92 -17.67 -15.18 51.83
C PRO A 92 -17.92 -14.44 50.50
N PRO A 93 -16.98 -13.60 50.05
CA PRO A 93 -17.23 -12.66 48.95
C PRO A 93 -17.71 -13.42 47.72
N GLY A 94 -18.96 -13.14 47.33
CA GLY A 94 -19.60 -13.75 46.17
C GLY A 94 -18.79 -13.46 44.90
N ALA A 95 -18.87 -14.36 43.93
CA ALA A 95 -18.14 -14.27 42.65
C ALA A 95 -18.29 -12.89 41.98
N GLY A 96 -19.43 -12.21 42.18
CA GLY A 96 -19.72 -10.88 41.64
C GLY A 96 -18.85 -9.75 42.20
N GLU A 97 -18.48 -9.77 43.49
CA GLU A 97 -17.59 -8.74 44.08
C GLU A 97 -16.14 -8.95 43.66
N ARG A 98 -15.69 -10.20 43.56
CA ARG A 98 -14.37 -10.56 43.01
C ARG A 98 -14.23 -10.07 41.57
N LEU A 99 -15.28 -10.17 40.76
CA LEU A 99 -15.32 -9.66 39.39
C LEU A 99 -15.31 -8.13 39.29
N ARG A 100 -15.91 -7.41 40.26
CA ARG A 100 -15.89 -5.93 40.29
C ARG A 100 -14.55 -5.40 40.79
N ALA A 101 -13.96 -6.00 41.81
CA ALA A 101 -12.63 -5.70 42.30
C ALA A 101 -11.54 -6.00 41.24
N ALA A 102 -11.65 -7.13 40.54
CA ALA A 102 -10.79 -7.47 39.42
C ALA A 102 -10.92 -6.44 38.29
N ARG A 103 -12.15 -6.03 37.91
CA ARG A 103 -12.38 -5.01 36.88
C ARG A 103 -11.78 -3.65 37.22
N TYR A 104 -11.90 -3.20 38.46
CA TYR A 104 -11.30 -1.94 38.92
C TYR A 104 -9.77 -2.03 38.88
N TRP A 105 -9.19 -3.10 39.42
CA TRP A 105 -7.74 -3.34 39.41
C TRP A 105 -7.17 -3.47 37.99
N THR A 106 -7.87 -4.18 37.10
CA THR A 106 -7.50 -4.21 35.67
C THR A 106 -7.58 -2.84 35.03
N ARG A 107 -8.56 -1.98 35.34
CA ARG A 107 -8.62 -0.61 34.79
C ARG A 107 -7.47 0.27 35.30
N THR A 108 -7.09 0.16 36.57
CA THR A 108 -5.98 0.94 37.14
C THR A 108 -4.63 0.48 36.59
N ARG A 109 -4.47 -0.82 36.34
CA ARG A 109 -3.22 -1.41 35.83
C ARG A 109 -3.24 -1.66 34.33
N TRP A 110 -4.33 -1.33 33.62
CA TRP A 110 -4.45 -1.63 32.18
C TRP A 110 -3.37 -0.92 31.40
N ARG A 111 -3.05 0.33 31.76
CA ARG A 111 -1.96 1.08 31.13
C ARG A 111 -0.61 0.40 31.31
N SER A 112 -0.32 -0.12 32.49
CA SER A 112 0.92 -0.86 32.79
C SER A 112 0.93 -2.24 32.12
N LEU A 113 -0.21 -2.92 32.06
CA LEU A 113 -0.36 -4.21 31.38
C LEU A 113 -0.22 -4.05 29.87
N THR A 114 -0.82 -3.02 29.28
CA THR A 114 -0.66 -2.70 27.86
C THR A 114 0.77 -2.27 27.57
N ALA A 115 1.41 -1.47 28.44
CA ALA A 115 2.81 -1.12 28.27
C ALA A 115 3.74 -2.34 28.38
N ALA A 116 3.50 -3.23 29.35
CA ALA A 116 4.24 -4.48 29.50
C ALA A 116 4.01 -5.43 28.32
N LEU A 117 2.77 -5.54 27.83
CA LEU A 117 2.41 -6.33 26.65
C LEU A 117 3.05 -5.76 25.39
N CYS A 118 3.00 -4.45 25.17
CA CYS A 118 3.68 -3.79 24.06
C CYS A 118 5.19 -3.94 24.16
N GLY A 119 5.78 -3.82 25.35
CA GLY A 119 7.19 -4.06 25.60
C GLY A 119 7.58 -5.51 25.30
N LEU A 120 6.78 -6.48 25.77
CA LEU A 120 6.96 -7.90 25.49
C LEU A 120 6.84 -8.22 23.99
N LEU A 121 5.82 -7.65 23.31
CA LEU A 121 5.65 -7.78 21.86
C LEU A 121 6.83 -7.16 21.09
N THR A 122 7.33 -6.03 21.55
CA THR A 122 8.51 -5.37 20.96
C THR A 122 9.75 -6.26 21.12
N VAL A 123 10.00 -6.79 22.32
CA VAL A 123 11.10 -7.74 22.57
C VAL A 123 10.94 -9.02 21.75
N LEU A 124 9.72 -9.53 21.58
CA LEU A 124 9.42 -10.68 20.71
C LEU A 124 9.77 -10.40 19.24
N VAL A 125 9.44 -9.21 18.74
CA VAL A 125 9.77 -8.79 17.36
C VAL A 125 11.28 -8.59 17.16
N LEU A 126 12.00 -8.22 18.22
CA LEU A 126 13.46 -8.01 18.23
C LEU A 126 14.27 -9.27 18.56
N THR A 127 13.65 -10.38 18.97
CA THR A 127 14.35 -11.64 19.26
C THR A 127 14.40 -12.53 18.01
N PRO A 128 15.60 -12.87 17.49
CA PRO A 128 15.77 -13.64 16.25
C PRO A 128 14.98 -14.97 16.13
N PRO A 129 14.89 -15.82 17.17
CA PRO A 129 14.22 -17.12 17.02
C PRO A 129 12.69 -17.04 16.92
N VAL A 130 12.05 -15.96 17.38
CA VAL A 130 10.57 -15.82 17.31
C VAL A 130 10.10 -15.26 15.97
N ARG A 131 10.93 -14.44 15.31
CA ARG A 131 10.71 -14.07 13.90
C ARG A 131 10.68 -15.30 12.99
N ALA A 132 11.51 -16.31 13.25
CA ALA A 132 11.52 -17.55 12.47
C ALA A 132 10.18 -18.29 12.60
N ALA A 133 9.69 -18.51 13.81
CA ALA A 133 8.46 -19.30 14.02
C ALA A 133 7.16 -18.61 13.53
N VAL A 134 7.10 -17.28 13.50
CA VAL A 134 5.93 -16.56 12.94
C VAL A 134 5.99 -16.50 11.42
N LEU A 135 7.19 -16.44 10.83
CA LEU A 135 7.36 -16.60 9.38
C LEU A 135 6.98 -18.02 8.93
N ASP A 136 7.26 -19.04 9.75
CA ASP A 136 6.88 -20.43 9.48
C ASP A 136 5.35 -20.66 9.52
N TRP A 137 4.58 -19.85 10.28
CA TRP A 137 3.11 -19.96 10.28
C TRP A 137 2.46 -19.34 9.05
N PHE A 138 3.16 -18.41 8.39
CA PHE A 138 2.79 -17.85 7.09
C PHE A 138 3.55 -18.51 5.93
N ASP A 139 4.13 -19.70 6.16
CA ASP A 139 4.73 -20.50 5.11
C ASP A 139 3.62 -21.11 4.23
N PHE A 140 3.19 -20.30 3.25
CA PHE A 140 2.63 -20.80 2.01
C PHE A 140 3.70 -21.69 1.36
N GLY A 141 3.67 -22.98 1.70
CA GLY A 141 4.52 -24.05 1.20
C GLY A 141 5.56 -23.66 0.14
N GLY A 142 6.81 -23.55 0.57
CA GLY A 142 7.96 -23.91 -0.24
C GLY A 142 8.50 -22.84 -1.19
N VAL A 143 8.50 -21.56 -0.80
CA VAL A 143 9.39 -20.57 -1.45
C VAL A 143 10.15 -19.81 -0.37
N GLU A 144 11.35 -20.30 -0.07
CA GLU A 144 12.34 -19.57 0.70
C GLU A 144 12.79 -18.36 -0.12
N VAL A 145 12.23 -17.17 0.15
CA VAL A 145 12.71 -15.92 -0.46
C VAL A 145 14.02 -15.55 0.21
N ARG A 146 15.11 -16.21 -0.21
CA ARG A 146 16.46 -15.78 0.09
C ARG A 146 16.73 -14.49 -0.67
N HIS A 147 16.52 -13.36 0.01
CA HIS A 147 17.05 -12.10 -0.44
C HIS A 147 18.59 -12.14 -0.31
N ASP A 148 19.28 -12.43 -1.40
CA ASP A 148 20.72 -12.24 -1.51
C ASP A 148 21.00 -10.85 -2.10
N PRO A 149 21.34 -9.84 -1.28
CA PRO A 149 21.67 -8.51 -1.77
C PRO A 149 22.96 -8.48 -2.61
N SER A 150 23.73 -9.57 -2.66
CA SER A 150 24.93 -9.69 -3.50
C SER A 150 24.63 -10.18 -4.92
N ALA A 151 23.43 -10.72 -5.18
CA ALA A 151 22.96 -11.10 -6.50
C ALA A 151 22.40 -9.88 -7.26
N ALA A 152 23.23 -8.87 -7.50
CA ALA A 152 22.83 -7.74 -8.33
C ALA A 152 22.51 -8.21 -9.76
N PRO A 153 21.33 -7.87 -10.33
CA PRO A 153 21.01 -8.16 -11.72
C PRO A 153 22.11 -7.66 -12.66
N SER A 154 22.73 -8.55 -13.43
CA SER A 154 23.80 -8.18 -14.36
C SER A 154 23.24 -7.37 -15.54
N ALA A 155 23.93 -6.30 -15.91
CA ALA A 155 23.53 -5.41 -17.01
C ALA A 155 23.64 -6.03 -18.42
N GLY A 156 24.07 -7.29 -18.52
CA GLY A 156 24.29 -8.01 -19.77
C GLY A 156 23.55 -9.34 -19.88
N ALA A 157 22.48 -9.55 -19.10
CA ALA A 157 21.66 -10.75 -19.26
C ALA A 157 21.05 -10.78 -20.68
N GLU A 158 21.57 -11.69 -21.52
CA GLU A 158 21.10 -11.85 -22.89
C GLU A 158 19.66 -12.38 -22.90
N VAL A 159 18.85 -11.86 -23.82
CA VAL A 159 17.47 -12.32 -24.00
C VAL A 159 17.51 -13.74 -24.57
N PRO A 160 16.94 -14.75 -23.88
CA PRO A 160 16.98 -16.12 -24.37
C PRO A 160 16.17 -16.27 -25.64
N GLY A 161 16.70 -17.02 -26.60
CA GLY A 161 15.95 -17.46 -27.77
C GLY A 161 14.79 -18.40 -27.44
N CYS A 162 13.97 -18.71 -28.44
CA CYS A 162 12.80 -19.58 -28.32
C CYS A 162 13.15 -21.09 -28.43
N GLY A 163 14.41 -21.45 -28.67
CA GLY A 163 14.79 -22.85 -28.87
C GLY A 163 14.12 -23.46 -30.09
N ARG A 164 13.48 -24.63 -29.92
CA ARG A 164 12.89 -25.41 -31.03
C ARG A 164 11.55 -24.82 -31.44
N SER A 165 11.45 -24.41 -32.71
CA SER A 165 10.25 -23.79 -33.24
C SER A 165 9.14 -24.80 -33.57
N VAL A 166 7.89 -24.43 -33.29
CA VAL A 166 6.64 -25.08 -33.71
C VAL A 166 5.77 -24.06 -34.47
N SER A 167 4.68 -24.51 -35.11
CA SER A 167 3.73 -23.58 -35.72
C SER A 167 2.82 -22.93 -34.67
N LEU A 168 2.31 -21.71 -34.94
CA LEU A 168 1.34 -21.02 -34.08
C LEU A 168 0.13 -21.90 -33.77
N ALA A 169 -0.46 -22.54 -34.78
CA ALA A 169 -1.60 -23.43 -34.60
C ALA A 169 -1.28 -24.65 -33.72
N ARG A 170 -0.04 -25.17 -33.77
CA ARG A 170 0.39 -26.26 -32.88
C ARG A 170 0.56 -25.73 -31.45
N ALA A 171 1.21 -24.58 -31.29
CA ALA A 171 1.37 -23.94 -29.99
C ALA A 171 0.02 -23.67 -29.34
N GLY A 172 -0.98 -23.22 -30.10
CA GLY A 172 -2.31 -22.97 -29.55
C GLY A 172 -3.06 -24.21 -29.10
N ARG A 173 -2.90 -25.33 -29.82
CA ARG A 173 -3.44 -26.63 -29.38
C ARG A 173 -2.76 -27.17 -28.13
N GLU A 174 -1.44 -27.02 -28.02
CA GLU A 174 -0.66 -27.50 -26.87
C GLU A 174 -0.93 -26.64 -25.62
N ALA A 175 -0.99 -25.31 -25.77
CA ALA A 175 -1.18 -24.38 -24.66
C ALA A 175 -2.66 -24.14 -24.28
N GLY A 176 -3.60 -24.55 -25.13
CA GLY A 176 -5.04 -24.40 -24.89
C GLY A 176 -5.60 -23.00 -25.14
N PHE A 177 -4.83 -22.11 -25.81
CA PHE A 177 -5.28 -20.78 -26.23
C PHE A 177 -4.56 -20.34 -27.51
N GLU A 178 -5.17 -19.50 -28.34
CA GLU A 178 -4.51 -19.00 -29.56
C GLU A 178 -3.38 -18.00 -29.21
N PRO A 179 -2.12 -18.25 -29.62
CA PRO A 179 -1.02 -17.33 -29.32
C PRO A 179 -1.22 -15.94 -29.92
N LEU A 180 -0.99 -14.92 -29.12
CA LEU A 180 -1.14 -13.51 -29.49
C LEU A 180 0.10 -13.01 -30.22
N VAL A 181 -0.05 -12.60 -31.49
CA VAL A 181 1.06 -12.03 -32.29
C VAL A 181 0.85 -10.52 -32.41
N PRO A 182 1.74 -9.68 -31.85
CA PRO A 182 1.61 -8.23 -32.01
C PRO A 182 1.79 -7.82 -33.47
N PRO A 183 0.82 -7.11 -34.10
CA PRO A 183 0.95 -6.67 -35.48
C PRO A 183 2.22 -5.84 -35.76
N ALA A 184 2.66 -5.02 -34.79
CA ALA A 184 3.87 -4.20 -34.92
C ALA A 184 5.19 -4.99 -35.03
N LEU A 185 5.19 -6.28 -34.69
CA LEU A 185 6.33 -7.19 -34.86
C LEU A 185 6.17 -8.13 -36.07
N GLY A 186 4.96 -8.29 -36.58
CA GLY A 186 4.68 -9.21 -37.69
C GLY A 186 4.88 -10.68 -37.32
N VAL A 187 5.15 -11.51 -38.32
CA VAL A 187 5.30 -12.97 -38.14
C VAL A 187 6.54 -13.29 -37.30
N PRO A 188 6.43 -14.11 -36.23
CA PRO A 188 7.59 -14.51 -35.42
C PRO A 188 8.54 -15.44 -36.19
N ASP A 189 9.84 -15.29 -35.93
CA ASP A 189 10.89 -16.17 -36.47
C ASP A 189 10.83 -17.57 -35.82
N ALA A 190 10.41 -17.63 -34.55
CA ALA A 190 10.25 -18.87 -33.82
C ALA A 190 9.11 -18.79 -32.80
N VAL A 191 8.43 -19.92 -32.61
CA VAL A 191 7.38 -20.10 -31.60
C VAL A 191 7.69 -21.37 -30.82
N SER A 192 7.61 -21.32 -29.50
CA SER A 192 7.83 -22.50 -28.65
C SER A 192 6.80 -22.59 -27.55
N VAL A 193 6.51 -23.81 -27.11
CA VAL A 193 5.70 -24.08 -25.92
C VAL A 193 6.59 -24.77 -24.89
N THR A 194 6.52 -24.31 -23.64
CA THR A 194 7.22 -24.89 -22.51
C THR A 194 6.20 -25.38 -21.49
N ASP A 195 6.35 -26.64 -21.06
CA ASP A 195 5.58 -27.21 -19.96
C ASP A 195 5.94 -26.53 -18.65
N GLU A 196 4.92 -26.15 -17.88
CA GLU A 196 5.04 -25.51 -16.59
C GLU A 196 4.46 -26.41 -15.48
N PRO A 197 4.96 -26.29 -14.23
CA PRO A 197 4.45 -27.09 -13.13
C PRO A 197 2.94 -26.98 -13.00
N ARG A 198 2.30 -28.08 -12.56
CA ARG A 198 0.84 -28.20 -12.42
C ARG A 198 0.07 -28.18 -13.76
N GLY A 199 0.69 -28.67 -14.83
CA GLY A 199 0.04 -28.81 -16.15
C GLY A 199 -0.27 -27.47 -16.81
N ARG A 200 0.53 -26.44 -16.51
CA ARG A 200 0.44 -25.13 -17.15
C ARG A 200 1.35 -25.10 -18.37
N PHE A 201 1.20 -24.08 -19.21
CA PHE A 201 2.03 -23.90 -20.39
C PHE A 201 2.45 -22.44 -20.53
N LEU A 202 3.67 -22.24 -21.03
CA LEU A 202 4.19 -20.94 -21.46
C LEU A 202 4.39 -20.98 -22.97
N VAL A 203 3.77 -20.03 -23.68
CA VAL A 203 4.04 -19.81 -25.10
C VAL A 203 5.05 -18.68 -25.26
N THR A 204 6.11 -18.91 -26.01
CA THR A 204 7.14 -17.89 -26.31
C THR A 204 7.22 -17.66 -27.81
N LEU A 205 7.22 -16.40 -28.22
CA LEU A 205 7.45 -15.94 -29.59
C LEU A 205 8.74 -15.13 -29.64
N CYS A 206 9.53 -15.33 -30.69
CA CYS A 206 10.80 -14.61 -30.88
C CYS A 206 10.87 -13.97 -32.26
N TRP A 207 11.49 -12.79 -32.29
CA TRP A 207 11.87 -12.06 -33.50
C TRP A 207 13.34 -11.64 -33.42
N ARG A 208 13.93 -11.37 -34.57
CA ARG A 208 15.24 -10.74 -34.72
C ARG A 208 15.06 -9.31 -35.23
N GLU A 209 15.30 -8.34 -34.35
CA GLU A 209 15.23 -6.92 -34.70
C GLU A 209 16.63 -6.31 -34.55
N ARG A 210 17.19 -5.78 -35.64
CA ARG A 210 18.53 -5.14 -35.68
C ARG A 210 19.66 -5.99 -35.06
N GLY A 211 19.59 -7.32 -35.21
CA GLY A 211 20.60 -8.24 -34.69
C GLY A 211 20.42 -8.64 -33.21
N HIS A 212 19.35 -8.18 -32.55
CA HIS A 212 18.98 -8.57 -31.19
C HIS A 212 17.72 -9.44 -31.19
N THR A 213 17.58 -10.27 -30.16
CA THR A 213 16.39 -11.11 -29.97
C THR A 213 15.34 -10.30 -29.22
N VAL A 214 14.16 -10.15 -29.82
CA VAL A 214 12.94 -9.69 -29.15
C VAL A 214 12.14 -10.92 -28.77
N ARG A 215 11.74 -11.01 -27.50
CA ARG A 215 11.04 -12.18 -26.93
C ARG A 215 9.73 -11.74 -26.31
N LEU A 216 8.63 -12.40 -26.68
CA LEU A 216 7.32 -12.26 -26.06
C LEU A 216 6.91 -13.57 -25.41
N ASP A 217 6.80 -13.57 -24.09
CA ASP A 217 6.25 -14.68 -23.31
C ASP A 217 4.77 -14.44 -23.00
N GLN A 218 3.96 -15.49 -23.12
CA GLN A 218 2.52 -15.45 -22.93
C GLN A 218 2.08 -16.49 -21.91
N TYR A 219 1.40 -16.03 -20.87
CA TYR A 219 0.89 -16.87 -19.80
C TYR A 219 -0.64 -16.85 -19.86
N PRO A 220 -1.32 -18.00 -19.98
CA PRO A 220 -2.78 -18.09 -19.93
C PRO A 220 -3.29 -17.95 -18.48
N ALA A 221 -2.96 -16.81 -17.88
CA ALA A 221 -3.24 -16.45 -16.50
C ALA A 221 -3.24 -14.93 -16.38
N ARG A 222 -4.00 -14.43 -15.41
CA ARG A 222 -4.13 -13.00 -15.13
C ARG A 222 -2.97 -12.53 -14.25
N LEU A 223 -2.41 -11.37 -14.55
CA LEU A 223 -1.35 -10.75 -13.74
C LEU A 223 -1.96 -10.19 -12.46
N ASP A 224 -1.44 -10.60 -11.31
CA ASP A 224 -1.79 -10.00 -10.03
C ASP A 224 -0.91 -8.79 -9.77
N ILE A 225 -1.39 -7.62 -10.20
CA ILE A 225 -0.72 -6.32 -10.09
C ILE A 225 -0.24 -5.99 -8.66
N GLY A 226 -0.77 -6.64 -7.62
CA GLY A 226 -0.29 -6.53 -6.25
C GLY A 226 1.20 -6.87 -6.10
N PHE A 227 1.77 -7.70 -6.98
CA PHE A 227 3.19 -8.07 -6.94
C PHE A 227 4.12 -6.86 -7.04
N ALA A 228 3.71 -5.79 -7.75
CA ALA A 228 4.51 -4.59 -7.94
C ALA A 228 4.84 -3.87 -6.62
N LYS A 229 4.07 -4.13 -5.55
CA LYS A 229 4.35 -3.60 -4.21
C LYS A 229 5.48 -4.32 -3.48
N SER A 230 5.85 -5.51 -3.95
CA SER A 230 6.85 -6.38 -3.32
C SER A 230 8.21 -6.35 -4.03
N VAL A 231 8.28 -5.80 -5.24
CA VAL A 231 9.53 -5.72 -6.00
C VAL A 231 10.43 -4.60 -5.48
N PRO A 232 11.75 -4.84 -5.35
CA PRO A 232 12.70 -3.79 -4.95
C PRO A 232 12.75 -2.63 -5.93
N GLU A 233 12.66 -2.95 -7.22
CA GLU A 233 12.67 -1.99 -8.32
C GLU A 233 11.25 -1.73 -8.80
N GLN A 234 10.75 -0.52 -8.51
CA GLN A 234 9.39 -0.15 -8.84
C GLN A 234 9.23 0.06 -10.36
N PRO A 235 8.20 -0.52 -10.99
CA PRO A 235 7.93 -0.29 -12.40
C PRO A 235 7.37 1.12 -12.65
N LEU A 236 7.54 1.59 -13.88
CA LEU A 236 6.77 2.69 -14.42
C LEU A 236 5.41 2.17 -14.87
N TRP A 237 4.34 2.80 -14.38
CA TRP A 237 2.97 2.49 -14.76
C TRP A 237 2.62 3.22 -16.05
N ILE A 238 2.19 2.48 -17.06
CA ILE A 238 1.90 2.99 -18.41
C ILE A 238 0.46 2.70 -18.76
N SER A 239 -0.24 3.71 -19.28
CA SER A 239 -1.56 3.53 -19.91
C SER A 239 -1.40 3.01 -21.33
N LEU A 240 -2.05 1.90 -21.64
CA LEU A 240 -2.18 1.38 -23.00
C LEU A 240 -3.40 1.99 -23.72
N SER A 241 -4.44 2.38 -22.98
CA SER A 241 -5.57 3.14 -23.55
C SER A 241 -5.21 4.61 -23.78
N ASP A 242 -5.74 5.18 -24.87
CA ASP A 242 -5.69 6.61 -25.18
C ASP A 242 -6.73 7.42 -24.39
N ASN A 243 -7.65 6.75 -23.70
CA ASN A 243 -8.62 7.39 -22.83
C ASN A 243 -8.03 7.58 -21.42
N PRO A 244 -7.84 8.82 -20.95
CA PRO A 244 -7.25 9.10 -19.64
C PRO A 244 -8.09 8.58 -18.46
N SER A 245 -9.35 8.21 -18.68
CA SER A 245 -10.22 7.59 -17.66
C SER A 245 -9.95 6.11 -17.43
N ASP A 246 -9.22 5.43 -18.33
CA ASP A 246 -8.98 3.98 -18.25
C ASP A 246 -7.67 3.64 -17.50
N VAL A 247 -6.94 4.66 -17.03
CA VAL A 247 -5.72 4.49 -16.25
C VAL A 247 -6.04 3.72 -14.96
N GLY A 248 -5.49 2.52 -14.81
CA GLY A 248 -5.74 1.64 -13.67
C GLY A 248 -6.81 0.57 -13.91
N SER A 249 -7.47 0.57 -15.07
CA SER A 249 -8.19 -0.60 -15.57
C SER A 249 -7.19 -1.74 -15.79
N THR A 250 -7.56 -2.94 -15.33
CA THR A 250 -6.66 -4.11 -15.31
C THR A 250 -6.20 -4.49 -16.74
N GLY A 251 -7.04 -4.26 -17.76
CA GLY A 251 -6.69 -4.55 -19.16
C GLY A 251 -5.85 -3.48 -19.86
N ASP A 252 -5.84 -2.25 -19.35
CA ASP A 252 -5.28 -1.08 -20.05
C ASP A 252 -4.00 -0.55 -19.39
N THR A 253 -3.46 -1.30 -18.43
CA THR A 253 -2.29 -0.90 -17.65
C THR A 253 -1.11 -1.83 -17.95
N ALA A 254 0.04 -1.24 -18.25
CA ALA A 254 1.30 -1.94 -18.39
C ALA A 254 2.32 -1.50 -17.33
N LEU A 255 3.22 -2.41 -16.96
CA LEU A 255 4.30 -2.21 -16.01
C LEU A 255 5.62 -2.29 -16.77
N TRP A 256 6.34 -1.17 -16.83
CA TRP A 256 7.65 -1.09 -17.47
C TRP A 256 8.77 -1.10 -16.43
N PHE A 257 9.66 -2.08 -16.54
CA PHE A 257 10.88 -2.19 -15.74
C PHE A 257 12.07 -1.73 -16.59
N PRO A 258 12.62 -0.52 -16.37
CA PRO A 258 13.65 0.06 -17.23
C PRO A 258 15.04 -0.52 -16.99
N ARG A 259 15.27 -1.13 -15.83
CA ARG A 259 16.57 -1.66 -15.42
C ARG A 259 16.57 -3.18 -15.40
N PRO A 260 17.73 -3.82 -15.56
CA PRO A 260 17.87 -5.25 -15.28
C PRO A 260 17.35 -5.57 -13.88
N HIS A 261 16.54 -6.63 -13.77
CA HIS A 261 15.89 -7.01 -12.52
C HIS A 261 15.77 -8.53 -12.44
N LEU A 262 15.73 -9.06 -11.21
CA LEU A 262 15.31 -10.43 -10.99
C LEU A 262 13.80 -10.48 -11.18
N LEU A 263 13.35 -11.14 -12.24
CA LEU A 263 11.95 -11.12 -12.59
C LEU A 263 11.17 -12.19 -11.83
N GLY A 264 10.39 -11.74 -10.85
CA GLY A 264 9.36 -12.50 -10.16
C GLY A 264 8.04 -11.74 -10.19
N PHE A 265 6.97 -12.37 -10.66
CA PHE A 265 5.63 -11.77 -10.68
C PHE A 265 4.56 -12.81 -10.36
N TRP A 266 3.44 -12.34 -9.84
CA TRP A 266 2.34 -13.18 -9.41
C TRP A 266 1.30 -13.30 -10.53
N LEU A 267 0.87 -14.53 -10.77
CA LEU A 267 -0.15 -14.88 -11.74
C LEU A 267 -1.33 -15.53 -11.01
N VAL A 268 -2.53 -15.38 -11.55
CA VAL A 268 -3.75 -16.01 -11.09
C VAL A 268 -4.31 -16.83 -12.24
N ASP A 269 -4.38 -18.15 -12.06
CA ASP A 269 -4.95 -19.02 -13.07
C ASP A 269 -6.48 -18.90 -13.17
N ALA A 270 -7.08 -19.60 -14.14
CA ALA A 270 -8.53 -19.63 -14.32
C ALA A 270 -9.30 -20.17 -13.10
N GLY A 271 -8.66 -20.98 -12.26
CA GLY A 271 -9.22 -21.48 -11.00
C GLY A 271 -9.10 -20.49 -9.83
N GLY A 272 -8.52 -19.31 -10.06
CA GLY A 272 -8.30 -18.31 -9.02
C GLY A 272 -7.08 -18.60 -8.14
N THR A 273 -6.28 -19.62 -8.45
CA THR A 273 -5.10 -19.95 -7.66
C THR A 273 -3.96 -19.01 -8.03
N ARG A 274 -3.47 -18.27 -7.02
CA ARG A 274 -2.27 -17.45 -7.19
C ARG A 274 -1.03 -18.34 -7.21
N TYR A 275 -0.10 -18.03 -8.09
CA TYR A 275 1.23 -18.62 -8.13
C TYR A 275 2.27 -17.61 -8.58
N THR A 276 3.51 -17.80 -8.16
CA THR A 276 4.63 -16.96 -8.60
C THR A 276 5.28 -17.58 -9.83
N ARG A 277 5.57 -16.77 -10.84
CA ARG A 277 6.54 -17.11 -11.87
C ARG A 277 7.87 -16.51 -11.45
N GLU A 278 8.84 -17.37 -11.17
CA GLU A 278 10.17 -16.94 -10.73
C GLU A 278 11.24 -17.25 -11.79
N GLN A 279 12.29 -16.42 -11.75
CA GLN A 279 13.66 -16.67 -12.15
C GLN A 279 14.07 -16.44 -13.62
N ARG A 280 14.70 -15.28 -13.79
CA ARG A 280 16.10 -15.08 -14.17
C ARG A 280 16.35 -13.57 -14.08
N THR A 281 17.60 -13.11 -14.21
CA THR A 281 17.81 -11.70 -14.51
C THR A 281 17.26 -11.41 -15.90
N ALA A 282 16.29 -10.49 -15.98
CA ALA A 282 15.77 -9.94 -17.21
C ALA A 282 16.29 -8.53 -17.39
N GLY A 283 16.51 -8.11 -18.64
CA GLY A 283 16.79 -6.71 -18.98
C GLY A 283 15.54 -5.83 -18.89
N PRO A 284 15.51 -4.69 -19.60
CA PRO A 284 14.32 -3.87 -19.70
C PRO A 284 13.11 -4.70 -20.18
N THR A 285 12.01 -4.66 -19.43
CA THR A 285 10.86 -5.55 -19.63
C THR A 285 9.54 -4.80 -19.52
N LEU A 286 8.59 -5.10 -20.41
CA LEU A 286 7.19 -4.67 -20.29
C LEU A 286 6.32 -5.85 -19.89
N LEU A 287 5.46 -5.68 -18.88
CA LEU A 287 4.41 -6.62 -18.48
C LEU A 287 3.04 -5.99 -18.65
N TRP A 288 2.09 -6.69 -19.27
CA TRP A 288 0.70 -6.24 -19.37
C TRP A 288 -0.24 -7.42 -19.55
N MET A 289 -1.54 -7.16 -19.49
CA MET A 289 -2.57 -8.16 -19.78
C MET A 289 -3.28 -7.83 -21.08
N HIS A 290 -3.76 -8.87 -21.76
CA HIS A 290 -4.61 -8.75 -22.94
C HIS A 290 -5.71 -9.81 -22.89
N GLY A 291 -6.94 -9.42 -23.23
CA GLY A 291 -8.04 -10.36 -23.34
C GLY A 291 -7.95 -11.17 -24.63
N ALA A 292 -7.93 -12.50 -24.53
CA ALA A 292 -7.92 -13.43 -25.65
C ALA A 292 -9.05 -14.45 -25.50
N GLY A 293 -10.05 -14.42 -26.39
CA GLY A 293 -11.09 -15.45 -26.43
C GLY A 293 -11.90 -15.60 -25.13
N GLY A 294 -12.06 -14.53 -24.35
CA GLY A 294 -12.79 -14.53 -23.08
C GLY A 294 -11.96 -14.84 -21.83
N ALA A 295 -10.64 -15.03 -21.97
CA ALA A 295 -9.70 -15.16 -20.86
C ALA A 295 -8.61 -14.09 -20.92
N ASP A 296 -8.01 -13.76 -19.78
CA ASP A 296 -6.86 -12.85 -19.72
C ASP A 296 -5.55 -13.62 -19.92
N VAL A 297 -4.70 -13.08 -20.81
CA VAL A 297 -3.34 -13.56 -21.04
C VAL A 297 -2.37 -12.49 -20.54
N THR A 298 -1.44 -12.87 -19.68
CA THR A 298 -0.34 -12.00 -19.28
C THR A 298 0.78 -12.09 -20.31
N LEU A 299 1.24 -10.94 -20.76
CA LEU A 299 2.28 -10.78 -21.76
C LEU A 299 3.54 -10.18 -21.13
N ARG A 300 4.70 -10.75 -21.46
CA ARG A 300 6.02 -10.26 -21.07
C ARG A 300 6.89 -10.04 -22.29
N LEU A 301 7.33 -8.80 -22.50
CA LEU A 301 8.18 -8.41 -23.62
C LEU A 301 9.58 -8.02 -23.15
N GLU A 302 10.60 -8.65 -23.76
CA GLU A 302 12.01 -8.40 -23.53
C GLU A 302 12.76 -8.13 -24.85
N GLY A 303 13.88 -7.41 -24.77
CA GLY A 303 14.82 -7.24 -25.89
C GLY A 303 14.50 -6.10 -26.87
N VAL A 304 13.52 -5.26 -26.54
CA VAL A 304 13.18 -4.08 -27.33
C VAL A 304 14.11 -2.90 -27.05
N ALA A 305 14.34 -2.07 -28.07
CA ALA A 305 15.33 -1.00 -28.03
C ALA A 305 14.98 0.15 -27.05
N SER A 306 13.70 0.34 -26.75
CA SER A 306 13.25 1.39 -25.82
C SER A 306 11.87 1.09 -25.22
N LYS A 307 11.52 1.85 -24.18
CA LYS A 307 10.17 1.86 -23.59
C LYS A 307 9.11 2.22 -24.63
N GLU A 308 9.38 3.23 -25.46
CA GLU A 308 8.46 3.73 -26.47
C GLU A 308 8.13 2.64 -27.48
N ARG A 309 9.15 1.90 -27.94
CA ARG A 309 8.95 0.74 -28.82
C ARG A 309 8.17 -0.37 -28.12
N ALA A 310 8.43 -0.62 -26.83
CA ALA A 310 7.67 -1.61 -26.05
C ALA A 310 6.17 -1.27 -26.00
N VAL A 311 5.86 0.00 -25.74
CA VAL A 311 4.47 0.51 -25.66
C VAL A 311 3.79 0.48 -27.02
N GLU A 312 4.50 0.85 -28.09
CA GLU A 312 3.99 0.74 -29.46
C GLU A 312 3.57 -0.70 -29.78
N ILE A 313 4.42 -1.68 -29.45
CA ILE A 313 4.13 -3.10 -29.64
C ILE A 313 2.91 -3.52 -28.82
N ALA A 314 2.83 -3.13 -27.55
CA ALA A 314 1.69 -3.45 -26.69
C ALA A 314 0.37 -2.84 -27.21
N LYS A 315 0.39 -1.58 -27.65
CA LYS A 315 -0.79 -0.92 -28.24
C LYS A 315 -1.21 -1.51 -29.59
N SER A 316 -0.30 -2.17 -30.31
CA SER A 316 -0.64 -2.74 -31.62
C SER A 316 -1.69 -3.86 -31.58
N PHE A 317 -1.99 -4.42 -30.41
CA PHE A 317 -3.11 -5.35 -30.22
C PHE A 317 -4.48 -4.65 -30.38
N GLU A 318 -4.55 -3.35 -30.11
CA GLU A 318 -5.71 -2.52 -30.40
C GLU A 318 -5.65 -2.09 -31.87
N GLY A 319 -6.01 -3.01 -32.78
CA GLY A 319 -6.29 -2.62 -34.17
C GLY A 319 -7.33 -1.48 -34.19
N PRO A 320 -7.39 -0.65 -35.26
CA PRO A 320 -8.35 0.45 -35.35
C PRO A 320 -9.76 -0.11 -35.10
N ARG A 321 -10.34 0.23 -33.94
CA ARG A 321 -11.69 -0.21 -33.57
C ARG A 321 -12.60 0.10 -34.74
N GLY A 322 -13.15 -0.95 -35.35
CA GLY A 322 -14.03 -0.82 -36.50
C GLY A 322 -15.10 0.22 -36.18
N GLN A 323 -15.10 1.32 -36.94
CA GLN A 323 -16.27 2.16 -37.04
C GLN A 323 -17.37 1.28 -37.61
N SER A 324 -18.32 0.87 -36.78
CA SER A 324 -19.56 0.28 -37.25
C SER A 324 -20.20 1.26 -38.24
N PRO A 325 -20.46 0.86 -39.50
CA PRO A 325 -21.22 1.70 -40.40
C PRO A 325 -22.63 1.84 -39.83
N LYS A 326 -23.08 3.09 -39.70
CA LYS A 326 -24.50 3.41 -39.56
C LYS A 326 -25.21 3.22 -40.89
#